data_AF-A0A5K4F5T2-F1
#
_entry.id   AF-A0A5K4F5T2-F1
#
_cell.length_a   1.000
_cell.length_b   1.000
_cell.length_c   1.000
_cell.angle_alpha   90.00
_cell.angle_beta   90.00
_cell.angle_gamma   90.00
#
_symmetry.space_group_name_H-M   'P 1'
#
loop_
_entity.id
_entity.type
_entity.pdbx_description
1 polymer ?
#
loop_
_entity_poly.entity_id
_entity_poly.type
_entity_poly.pdbx_seq_one_letter_code
_entity_poly.pdbx_strand_id
1 'polypeptide(L)'
;MKGSYTDFHIDFGGSSVWYHVMWGEKVFYLMPPTPEFVSAYWRWCMSSNHRATFFPDFVDSLREQESNSNVNRPTVYCLRILPGQTIFLPSGWIHAVYTPSDCLVFGGNFLSGLHVSMQLRIYRMEQKCKTPIKFLFPNFEKVHWFYSQCLLDRLTNNLTDGEIPVIFDVEAAECLAKVLPLWYSKRHLLPPEERDYFLPNQSQLDMLCPSLIERLSEVVNSISSRSTKNSGFLANYSKSEIFSKHSNYRSNGRAIESCSNSKSIECLNRELGKETNWELKDRHIGGLGWIPNRQTYFKNLREPKRSIKGNENEKHVITDDADILEALPGLEKSRLIGDHCMYE
;
A
#
# COMPACT_ATOMS: atom_id res chain seq x y z
N MET A 1 20.20 11.44 -3.14
CA MET A 1 21.30 11.95 -3.99
C MET A 1 21.18 11.30 -5.36
N LYS A 2 21.81 11.89 -6.38
CA LYS A 2 21.97 11.25 -7.69
C LYS A 2 22.61 9.86 -7.52
N GLY A 3 22.09 8.88 -8.24
CA GLY A 3 22.54 7.49 -8.19
C GLY A 3 21.94 6.67 -7.03
N SER A 4 21.14 7.28 -6.14
CA SER A 4 20.46 6.51 -5.09
C SER A 4 19.46 5.51 -5.69
N TYR A 5 19.51 4.26 -5.22
CA TYR A 5 18.62 3.17 -5.60
C TYR A 5 18.02 2.53 -4.35
N THR A 6 16.70 2.33 -4.35
CA THR A 6 15.98 1.49 -3.39
C THR A 6 15.43 0.30 -4.13
N ASP A 7 15.82 -0.90 -3.71
CA ASP A 7 15.47 -2.13 -4.40
C ASP A 7 13.98 -2.48 -4.28
N PHE A 8 13.53 -3.49 -5.03
CA PHE A 8 12.13 -3.91 -5.05
C PHE A 8 11.62 -4.22 -3.65
N HIS A 9 10.52 -3.58 -3.27
CA HIS A 9 9.87 -3.77 -1.98
C HIS A 9 8.36 -3.56 -2.07
N ILE A 10 7.67 -4.04 -1.04
CA ILE A 10 6.30 -3.67 -0.72
C ILE A 10 6.34 -2.80 0.54
N ASP A 11 5.60 -1.70 0.55
CA ASP A 11 5.53 -0.80 1.69
C ASP A 11 5.00 -1.48 2.96
N PHE A 12 5.54 -1.03 4.10
CA PHE A 12 5.30 -1.65 5.40
C PHE A 12 3.82 -1.67 5.79
N GLY A 13 3.37 -2.77 6.38
CA GLY A 13 1.97 -3.02 6.72
C GLY A 13 1.04 -3.09 5.50
N GLY A 14 1.59 -3.14 4.28
CA GLY A 14 0.81 -3.02 3.05
C GLY A 14 0.14 -1.67 2.90
N SER A 15 0.75 -0.62 3.45
CA SER A 15 0.25 0.74 3.26
C SER A 15 0.24 1.15 1.79
N SER A 16 -0.66 2.07 1.46
CA SER A 16 -0.56 2.87 0.24
C SER A 16 0.39 4.03 0.50
N VAL A 17 1.01 4.57 -0.53
CA VAL A 17 1.96 5.69 -0.41
C VAL A 17 1.60 6.80 -1.39
N TRP A 18 1.76 8.04 -0.96
CA TRP A 18 1.79 9.19 -1.85
C TRP A 18 3.20 9.79 -1.90
N TYR A 19 3.58 10.31 -3.06
CA TYR A 19 4.94 10.79 -3.32
C TYR A 19 4.89 12.01 -4.24
N HIS A 20 5.46 13.13 -3.82
CA HIS A 20 5.45 14.42 -4.54
C HIS A 20 6.87 14.96 -4.75
N VAL A 21 7.32 15.03 -6.00
CA VAL A 21 8.66 15.50 -6.33
C VAL A 21 8.69 17.03 -6.32
N MET A 22 9.40 17.63 -5.36
CA MET A 22 9.56 19.09 -5.28
C MET A 22 10.55 19.59 -6.34
N TRP A 23 11.72 18.94 -6.43
CA TRP A 23 12.72 19.20 -7.46
C TRP A 23 13.57 17.95 -7.70
N GLY A 24 14.24 17.88 -8.85
CA GLY A 24 14.93 16.67 -9.32
C GLY A 24 13.98 15.69 -10.02
N GLU A 25 14.32 14.40 -10.01
CA GLU A 25 13.51 13.36 -10.66
C GLU A 25 13.61 12.02 -9.90
N LYS A 26 12.55 11.23 -10.00
CA LYS A 26 12.48 9.85 -9.52
C LYS A 26 11.97 8.92 -10.60
N VAL A 27 12.53 7.72 -10.68
CA VAL A 27 12.07 6.66 -11.58
C VAL A 27 11.60 5.49 -10.73
N PHE A 28 10.32 5.14 -10.86
CA PHE A 28 9.68 4.01 -10.20
C PHE A 28 9.59 2.85 -11.18
N TYR A 29 10.07 1.68 -10.77
CA TYR A 29 9.85 0.42 -11.47
C TYR A 29 8.75 -0.33 -10.74
N LEU A 30 7.60 -0.52 -11.39
CA LEU A 30 6.37 -0.98 -10.75
C LEU A 30 5.97 -2.36 -11.28
N MET A 31 5.57 -3.25 -10.38
CA MET A 31 4.95 -4.53 -10.69
C MET A 31 3.62 -4.66 -9.93
N PRO A 32 2.55 -5.09 -10.61
CA PRO A 32 1.22 -5.16 -9.99
C PRO A 32 1.18 -6.22 -8.88
N PRO A 33 0.36 -6.04 -7.84
CA PRO A 33 0.27 -6.97 -6.70
C PRO A 33 -0.53 -8.24 -7.00
N THR A 34 -0.26 -8.91 -8.12
CA THR A 34 -0.93 -10.18 -8.46
C THR A 34 -0.56 -11.27 -7.46
N PRO A 35 -1.42 -12.28 -7.23
CA PRO A 35 -1.09 -13.39 -6.34
C PRO A 35 0.23 -14.09 -6.68
N GLU A 36 0.55 -14.19 -7.98
CA GLU A 36 1.82 -14.69 -8.50
C GLU A 36 3.00 -13.82 -8.04
N PHE A 37 3.00 -12.53 -8.38
CA PHE A 37 4.12 -11.63 -8.07
C PHE A 37 4.30 -11.41 -6.57
N VAL A 38 3.21 -11.31 -5.80
CA VAL A 38 3.30 -11.22 -4.33
C VAL A 38 3.94 -12.48 -3.75
N SER A 39 3.58 -13.67 -4.26
CA SER A 39 4.18 -14.92 -3.78
C SER A 39 5.66 -15.03 -4.17
N ALA A 40 6.00 -14.64 -5.40
CA ALA A 40 7.39 -14.57 -5.86
C ALA A 40 8.22 -13.57 -5.03
N TYR A 41 7.68 -12.39 -4.71
CA TYR A 41 8.33 -11.39 -3.88
C TYR A 41 8.71 -11.93 -2.51
N TRP A 42 7.81 -12.67 -1.86
CA TRP A 42 8.13 -13.27 -0.55
C TRP A 42 9.13 -14.42 -0.65
N ARG A 43 9.07 -15.25 -1.71
CA ARG A 43 10.11 -16.27 -1.98
C ARG A 43 11.47 -15.61 -2.18
N TRP A 44 11.51 -14.49 -2.90
CA TRP A 44 12.71 -13.69 -3.11
C TRP A 44 13.22 -13.12 -1.79
N CYS A 45 12.38 -12.47 -0.97
CA CYS A 45 12.77 -11.93 0.34
C CYS A 45 13.36 -12.98 1.29
N MET A 46 12.89 -14.23 1.20
CA MET A 46 13.38 -15.35 2.01
C MET A 46 14.61 -16.05 1.43
N SER A 47 15.04 -15.69 0.21
CA SER A 47 16.24 -16.24 -0.42
C SER A 47 17.51 -15.72 0.27
N SER A 48 18.48 -16.60 0.51
CA SER A 48 19.80 -16.21 1.04
C SER A 48 20.53 -15.23 0.12
N ASN A 49 20.26 -15.28 -1.18
CA ASN A 49 20.91 -14.47 -2.19
C ASN A 49 20.08 -13.26 -2.65
N HIS A 50 18.99 -12.93 -1.94
CA HIS A 50 18.05 -11.90 -2.37
C HIS A 50 18.72 -10.56 -2.73
N ARG A 51 19.79 -10.17 -2.01
CA ARG A 51 20.56 -8.94 -2.26
C ARG A 51 21.40 -8.94 -3.54
N ALA A 52 21.69 -10.12 -4.07
CA ALA A 52 22.50 -10.31 -5.28
C ALA A 52 21.64 -10.68 -6.50
N THR A 53 20.33 -10.83 -6.33
CA THR A 53 19.41 -11.23 -7.39
C THR A 53 18.38 -10.15 -7.60
N PHE A 54 18.37 -9.57 -8.81
CA PHE A 54 17.37 -8.59 -9.20
C PHE A 54 15.98 -9.26 -9.25
N PHE A 55 14.97 -8.68 -8.58
CA PHE A 55 13.68 -9.33 -8.40
C PHE A 55 12.98 -9.74 -9.73
N PRO A 56 12.94 -8.90 -10.78
CA PRO A 56 12.41 -9.31 -12.08
C PRO A 56 13.11 -10.54 -12.68
N ASP A 57 14.43 -10.65 -12.56
CA ASP A 57 15.18 -11.81 -13.05
C ASP A 57 14.86 -13.07 -12.21
N PHE A 58 14.63 -12.90 -10.89
CA PHE A 58 14.15 -13.99 -10.04
C PHE A 58 12.78 -14.50 -10.50
N VAL A 59 11.84 -13.60 -10.80
CA VAL A 59 10.51 -13.96 -11.31
C VAL A 59 10.61 -14.67 -12.67
N ASP A 60 11.47 -14.18 -13.57
CA ASP A 60 11.74 -14.82 -14.87
C ASP A 60 12.19 -16.27 -14.66
N SER A 61 13.19 -16.47 -13.79
CA SER A 61 13.73 -17.80 -13.47
C SER A 61 12.70 -18.75 -12.86
N LEU A 62 11.79 -18.27 -12.01
CA LEU A 62 10.73 -19.09 -11.45
C LEU A 62 9.77 -19.59 -12.54
N ARG A 63 9.44 -18.74 -13.51
CA ARG A 63 8.50 -19.08 -14.59
C ARG A 63 9.11 -20.08 -15.58
N GLU A 64 10.41 -19.95 -15.86
CA GLU A 64 11.18 -20.94 -16.64
C GLU A 64 11.19 -22.34 -15.98
N GLN A 65 11.29 -22.39 -14.65
CA GLN A 65 11.30 -23.67 -13.92
C GLN A 65 9.90 -24.30 -13.81
N GLU A 66 8.86 -23.49 -13.67
CA GLU A 66 7.48 -23.97 -13.50
C GLU A 66 6.79 -24.29 -14.85
N SER A 67 7.31 -23.76 -15.96
CA SER A 67 6.71 -23.90 -17.30
C SER A 67 7.76 -24.39 -18.31
N ASN A 68 7.60 -25.59 -18.87
CA ASN A 68 8.40 -26.12 -19.99
C ASN A 68 8.17 -25.37 -21.33
N SER A 69 7.83 -24.07 -21.28
CA SER A 69 7.46 -23.26 -22.45
C SER A 69 8.03 -21.84 -22.30
N ASN A 70 8.32 -21.21 -23.44
CA ASN A 70 8.79 -19.81 -23.55
C ASN A 70 7.74 -18.86 -22.97
N VAL A 71 7.74 -18.67 -21.66
CA VAL A 71 6.90 -17.70 -21.00
C VAL A 71 7.52 -16.32 -21.19
N ASN A 72 6.72 -15.33 -21.60
CA ASN A 72 7.17 -13.95 -21.73
C ASN A 72 7.70 -13.43 -20.40
N ARG A 73 8.79 -12.64 -20.42
CA ARG A 73 9.35 -11.98 -19.23
C ARG A 73 8.29 -11.25 -18.39
N PRO A 74 8.48 -11.15 -17.07
CA PRO A 74 7.57 -10.40 -16.22
C PRO A 74 7.53 -8.92 -16.66
N THR A 75 6.32 -8.38 -16.83
CA THR A 75 6.14 -6.97 -17.16
C THR A 75 6.52 -6.09 -15.97
N VAL A 76 7.49 -5.20 -16.18
CA VAL A 76 7.88 -4.14 -15.24
C VAL A 76 7.55 -2.80 -15.87
N TYR A 77 6.69 -2.01 -15.23
CA TYR A 77 6.35 -0.67 -15.70
C TYR A 77 7.39 0.34 -15.20
N CYS A 78 7.85 1.22 -16.07
CA CYS A 78 8.77 2.30 -15.72
C CYS A 78 8.00 3.62 -15.68
N LEU A 79 7.93 4.25 -14.51
CA LEU A 79 7.25 5.52 -14.28
C LEU A 79 8.26 6.58 -13.85
N ARG A 80 8.46 7.59 -14.69
CA ARG A 80 9.27 8.76 -14.37
C ARG A 80 8.39 9.84 -13.72
N ILE A 81 8.81 10.35 -12.58
CA ILE A 81 8.12 11.37 -11.79
C ILE A 81 8.99 12.62 -11.76
N LEU A 82 8.47 13.67 -12.38
CA LEU A 82 9.11 14.96 -12.61
C LEU A 82 8.71 15.98 -11.54
N PRO A 83 9.41 17.12 -11.42
CA PRO A 83 9.04 18.18 -10.48
C PRO A 83 7.58 18.62 -10.60
N GLY A 84 6.93 18.80 -9.46
CA GLY A 84 5.51 19.15 -9.36
C GLY A 84 4.55 17.97 -9.55
N GLN A 85 5.03 16.76 -9.85
CA GLN A 85 4.16 15.60 -10.01
C GLN A 85 3.98 14.83 -8.70
N THR A 86 2.75 14.38 -8.46
CA THR A 86 2.35 13.54 -7.34
C THR A 86 1.91 12.18 -7.84
N ILE A 87 2.34 11.09 -7.20
CA ILE A 87 1.78 9.75 -7.41
C ILE A 87 1.07 9.26 -6.15
N PHE A 88 0.05 8.42 -6.35
CA PHE A 88 -0.50 7.55 -5.32
C PHE A 88 -0.28 6.11 -5.76
N LEU A 89 0.43 5.34 -4.95
CA LEU A 89 0.65 3.92 -5.17
C LEU A 89 -0.24 3.12 -4.21
N PRO A 90 -1.17 2.29 -4.74
CA PRO A 90 -2.06 1.49 -3.91
C PRO A 90 -1.33 0.41 -3.10
N SER A 91 -2.04 -0.14 -2.11
CA SER A 91 -1.55 -1.24 -1.27
C SER A 91 -0.99 -2.41 -2.07
N GLY A 92 0.20 -2.86 -1.68
CA GLY A 92 0.82 -4.10 -2.15
C GLY A 92 1.63 -4.01 -3.43
N TRP A 93 1.58 -2.89 -4.16
CA TRP A 93 2.39 -2.71 -5.37
C TRP A 93 3.87 -2.88 -5.07
N ILE A 94 4.51 -3.77 -5.83
CA ILE A 94 5.92 -4.10 -5.68
C ILE A 94 6.70 -3.10 -6.50
N HIS A 95 7.65 -2.39 -5.88
CA HIS A 95 8.34 -1.31 -6.57
C HIS A 95 9.79 -1.10 -6.16
N ALA A 96 10.61 -0.68 -7.12
CA ALA A 96 11.97 -0.17 -6.90
C ALA A 96 12.03 1.30 -7.33
N VAL A 97 12.97 2.07 -6.75
CA VAL A 97 13.09 3.51 -6.99
C VAL A 97 14.53 3.89 -7.32
N TYR A 98 14.73 4.51 -8.47
CA TYR A 98 16.01 5.09 -8.89
C TYR A 98 15.96 6.62 -8.92
N THR A 99 17.08 7.26 -8.56
CA THR A 99 17.21 8.71 -8.44
C THR A 99 18.26 9.23 -9.42
N PRO A 100 17.89 9.60 -10.67
CA PRO A 100 18.83 9.96 -11.72
C PRO A 100 19.52 11.32 -11.52
N SER A 101 18.95 12.20 -10.70
CA SER A 101 19.47 13.52 -10.33
C SER A 101 19.26 13.78 -8.84
N ASP A 102 19.99 14.73 -8.25
CA ASP A 102 19.68 15.15 -6.89
C ASP A 102 18.22 15.61 -6.82
N CYS A 103 17.52 15.12 -5.81
CA CYS A 103 16.06 15.21 -5.74
C CYS A 103 15.60 15.37 -4.29
N LEU A 104 14.61 16.25 -4.10
CA LEU A 104 13.84 16.40 -2.88
C LEU A 104 12.40 15.99 -3.14
N VAL A 105 11.86 15.20 -2.22
CA VAL A 105 10.52 14.63 -2.33
C VAL A 105 9.84 14.69 -0.98
N PHE A 106 8.54 14.97 -0.99
CA PHE A 106 7.65 14.73 0.13
C PHE A 106 6.85 13.45 -0.11
N GLY A 107 6.52 12.73 0.95
CA GLY A 107 5.69 11.55 0.83
C GLY A 107 5.18 11.07 2.17
N GLY A 108 4.23 10.14 2.12
CA GLY A 108 3.66 9.54 3.32
C GLY A 108 2.90 8.26 3.03
N ASN A 109 2.89 7.38 4.02
CA ASN A 109 2.19 6.11 3.99
C ASN A 109 0.86 6.22 4.73
N PHE A 110 -0.17 5.54 4.21
CA PHE A 110 -1.48 5.48 4.84
C PHE A 110 -2.13 4.10 4.64
N LEU A 111 -2.97 3.70 5.59
CA LEU A 111 -3.84 2.54 5.46
C LEU A 111 -5.22 3.02 4.98
N SER A 112 -5.90 2.18 4.21
CA SER A 112 -7.22 2.48 3.66
C SER A 112 -8.19 1.31 3.86
N GLY A 113 -9.45 1.64 4.09
CA GLY A 113 -10.54 0.66 4.13
C GLY A 113 -10.72 -0.12 2.83
N LEU A 114 -10.28 0.44 1.70
CA LEU A 114 -10.39 -0.16 0.36
C LEU A 114 -9.49 -1.39 0.18
N HIS A 115 -8.41 -1.51 0.96
CA HIS A 115 -7.36 -2.51 0.72
C HIS A 115 -7.09 -3.40 1.94
N VAL A 116 -8.04 -3.52 2.87
CA VAL A 116 -7.87 -4.28 4.12
C VAL A 116 -7.39 -5.71 3.87
N SER A 117 -7.96 -6.39 2.86
CA SER A 117 -7.55 -7.75 2.46
C SER A 117 -6.04 -7.84 2.12
N MET A 118 -5.54 -6.90 1.31
CA MET A 118 -4.13 -6.83 0.92
C MET A 118 -3.22 -6.42 2.09
N GLN A 119 -3.63 -5.42 2.87
CA GLN A 119 -2.92 -4.97 4.08
C GLN A 119 -2.71 -6.12 5.06
N LEU A 120 -3.76 -6.89 5.36
CA LEU A 120 -3.69 -8.06 6.24
C LEU A 120 -2.79 -9.17 5.69
N ARG A 121 -2.81 -9.39 4.37
CA ARG A 121 -1.93 -10.36 3.70
C ARG A 121 -0.46 -9.97 3.87
N ILE A 122 -0.11 -8.71 3.64
CA ILE A 122 1.26 -8.22 3.74
C ILE A 122 1.73 -8.25 5.19
N TYR A 123 0.91 -7.77 6.13
CA TYR A 123 1.22 -7.83 7.56
C TYR A 123 1.51 -9.27 8.04
N ARG A 124 0.70 -10.25 7.61
CA ARG A 124 0.95 -11.67 7.92
C ARG A 124 2.30 -12.15 7.37
N MET A 125 2.69 -11.69 6.19
CA MET A 125 3.96 -12.07 5.57
C MET A 125 5.15 -11.40 6.26
N GLU A 126 5.04 -10.12 6.64
CA GLU A 126 6.05 -9.45 7.46
C GLU A 126 6.29 -10.17 8.80
N GLN A 127 5.21 -10.63 9.44
CA GLN A 127 5.31 -11.45 10.65
C GLN A 127 6.04 -12.78 10.39
N LYS A 128 5.75 -13.46 9.28
CA LYS A 128 6.44 -14.72 8.89
C LYS A 128 7.92 -14.49 8.58
N CYS A 129 8.26 -13.39 7.91
CA CYS A 129 9.63 -12.98 7.62
C CYS A 129 10.38 -12.47 8.87
N LYS A 130 9.71 -12.36 10.02
CA LYS A 130 10.26 -11.79 11.25
C LYS A 130 10.84 -10.39 11.02
N THR A 131 10.16 -9.59 10.22
CA THR A 131 10.57 -8.21 9.93
C THR A 131 10.71 -7.44 11.25
N PRO A 132 11.85 -6.75 11.48
CA PRO A 132 12.07 -6.00 12.72
C PRO A 132 10.98 -4.95 12.97
N ILE A 133 10.55 -4.81 14.24
CA ILE A 133 9.42 -3.95 14.64
C ILE A 133 9.56 -2.50 14.15
N LYS A 134 10.78 -1.95 14.14
CA LYS A 134 11.05 -0.58 13.66
C LYS A 134 10.70 -0.33 12.19
N PHE A 135 10.50 -1.41 11.43
CA PHE A 135 10.14 -1.38 10.02
C PHE A 135 8.70 -1.83 9.76
N LEU A 136 7.93 -2.11 10.81
CA LEU A 136 6.51 -2.43 10.71
C LEU A 136 5.66 -1.18 10.89
N PHE A 137 4.43 -1.23 10.36
CA PHE A 137 3.46 -0.19 10.65
C PHE A 137 3.13 -0.18 12.16
N PRO A 138 3.32 0.94 12.87
CA PRO A 138 3.13 0.99 14.31
C PRO A 138 1.66 0.81 14.68
N ASN A 139 1.39 0.05 15.74
CA ASN A 139 0.02 -0.22 16.21
C ASN A 139 -0.92 -0.79 15.12
N PHE A 140 -0.40 -1.55 14.15
CA PHE A 140 -1.19 -2.09 13.04
C PHE A 140 -2.43 -2.89 13.48
N GLU A 141 -2.28 -3.81 14.45
CA GLU A 141 -3.43 -4.58 14.96
C GLU A 141 -4.45 -3.64 15.63
N LYS A 142 -3.98 -2.68 16.43
CA LYS A 142 -4.84 -1.73 17.17
C LYS A 142 -5.66 -0.82 16.26
N VAL A 143 -5.07 -0.27 15.21
CA VAL A 143 -5.83 0.59 14.27
C VAL A 143 -6.93 -0.19 13.55
N HIS A 144 -6.71 -1.48 13.28
CA HIS A 144 -7.74 -2.34 12.70
C HIS A 144 -8.87 -2.67 13.69
N TRP A 145 -8.60 -2.72 15.00
CA TRP A 145 -9.67 -2.80 16.01
C TRP A 145 -10.59 -1.59 15.96
N PHE A 146 -10.03 -0.37 15.93
CA PHE A 146 -10.82 0.86 15.78
C PHE A 146 -11.59 0.89 14.47
N TYR A 147 -10.93 0.56 13.36
CA TYR A 147 -11.58 0.49 12.05
C TYR A 147 -12.73 -0.52 12.02
N SER A 148 -12.58 -1.66 12.70
CA SER A 148 -13.61 -2.71 12.76
C SER A 148 -14.88 -2.24 13.46
N GLN A 149 -14.77 -1.38 14.48
CA GLN A 149 -15.95 -0.76 15.10
C GLN A 149 -16.65 0.19 14.13
N CYS A 150 -15.92 1.13 13.50
CA CYS A 150 -16.51 2.03 12.51
C CYS A 150 -17.14 1.30 11.33
N LEU A 151 -16.53 0.19 10.91
CA LEU A 151 -17.04 -0.67 9.84
C LEU A 151 -18.32 -1.39 10.28
N LEU A 152 -18.36 -1.92 11.50
CA LEU A 152 -19.55 -2.56 12.07
C LEU A 152 -20.73 -1.58 12.11
N ASP A 153 -20.51 -0.36 12.59
CA ASP A 153 -21.56 0.66 12.68
C ASP A 153 -22.11 0.99 11.30
N ARG A 154 -21.22 1.22 10.32
CA ARG A 154 -21.61 1.51 8.93
C ARG A 154 -22.40 0.37 8.30
N LEU A 155 -21.95 -0.89 8.47
CA LEU A 155 -22.67 -2.05 7.95
C LEU A 155 -24.02 -2.26 8.63
N THR A 156 -24.09 -2.02 9.94
CA THR A 156 -25.34 -2.15 10.70
C THR A 156 -26.36 -1.12 10.23
N ASN A 157 -25.95 0.14 10.06
CA ASN A 157 -26.82 1.20 9.54
C ASN A 157 -27.33 0.90 8.13
N ASN A 158 -26.46 0.43 7.22
CA ASN A 158 -26.90 0.00 5.89
C ASN A 158 -27.96 -1.11 5.98
N LEU A 159 -27.76 -2.09 6.87
CA LEU A 159 -28.70 -3.19 7.04
C LEU A 159 -30.04 -2.78 7.65
N THR A 160 -30.05 -1.80 8.57
CA THR A 160 -31.27 -1.26 9.19
C THR A 160 -32.05 -0.41 8.20
N ASP A 161 -31.36 0.36 7.38
CA ASP A 161 -31.96 1.27 6.41
C ASP A 161 -32.41 0.55 5.13
N GLY A 162 -32.04 -0.73 4.98
CA GLY A 162 -32.36 -1.54 3.80
C GLY A 162 -31.44 -1.28 2.60
N GLU A 163 -30.34 -0.55 2.82
CA GLU A 163 -29.34 -0.20 1.82
C GLU A 163 -28.38 -1.36 1.54
N ILE A 164 -27.85 -1.41 0.31
CA ILE A 164 -26.86 -2.41 -0.08
C ILE A 164 -25.47 -1.93 0.35
N PRO A 165 -24.76 -2.66 1.24
CA PRO A 165 -23.43 -2.24 1.66
C PRO A 165 -22.42 -2.22 0.51
N VAL A 166 -21.46 -1.30 0.59
CA VAL A 166 -20.36 -1.19 -0.38
C VAL A 166 -19.52 -2.47 -0.38
N ILE A 167 -19.17 -2.99 -1.56
CA ILE A 167 -18.48 -4.28 -1.71
C ILE A 167 -17.15 -4.35 -0.94
N PHE A 168 -16.39 -3.26 -0.94
CA PHE A 168 -15.10 -3.17 -0.24
C PHE A 168 -15.26 -3.25 1.29
N ASP A 169 -16.37 -2.73 1.82
CA ASP A 169 -16.69 -2.80 3.25
C ASP A 169 -17.05 -4.23 3.66
N VAL A 170 -17.82 -4.93 2.83
CA VAL A 170 -18.15 -6.34 3.05
C VAL A 170 -16.89 -7.20 3.03
N GLU A 171 -16.02 -7.02 2.02
CA GLU A 171 -14.75 -7.76 1.93
C GLU A 171 -13.84 -7.48 3.14
N ALA A 172 -13.74 -6.21 3.57
CA ALA A 172 -12.97 -5.83 4.75
C ALA A 172 -13.53 -6.50 6.01
N ALA A 173 -14.85 -6.50 6.20
CA ALA A 173 -15.50 -7.11 7.35
C ALA A 173 -15.32 -8.63 7.37
N GLU A 174 -15.45 -9.31 6.23
CA GLU A 174 -15.19 -10.74 6.09
C GLU A 174 -13.75 -11.12 6.46
N CYS A 175 -12.78 -10.29 6.07
CA CYS A 175 -11.38 -10.50 6.39
C CYS A 175 -11.09 -10.24 7.88
N LEU A 176 -11.63 -9.16 8.44
CA LEU A 176 -11.46 -8.80 9.85
C LEU A 176 -12.14 -9.78 10.80
N ALA A 177 -13.36 -10.25 10.48
CA ALA A 177 -14.07 -11.27 11.27
C ALA A 177 -13.25 -12.57 11.43
N LYS A 178 -12.40 -12.91 10.45
CA LYS A 178 -11.50 -14.07 10.52
C LYS A 178 -10.24 -13.81 11.34
N VAL A 179 -9.71 -12.59 11.31
CA VAL A 179 -8.39 -12.25 11.87
C VAL A 179 -8.47 -11.74 13.31
N LEU A 180 -9.48 -10.95 13.66
CA LEU A 180 -9.65 -10.40 15.01
C LEU A 180 -9.69 -11.47 16.13
N PRO A 181 -10.40 -12.62 15.99
CA PRO A 181 -10.37 -13.67 17.00
C PRO A 181 -8.96 -14.24 17.22
N LEU A 182 -8.18 -14.37 16.14
CA LEU A 182 -6.81 -14.89 16.19
C LEU A 182 -5.86 -13.91 16.85
N TRP A 183 -6.04 -12.61 16.62
CA TRP A 183 -5.29 -11.59 17.34
C TRP A 183 -5.68 -11.54 18.81
N TYR A 184 -6.97 -11.47 19.11
CA TYR A 184 -7.45 -11.41 20.49
C TYR A 184 -6.93 -12.57 21.35
N SER A 185 -7.06 -13.81 20.86
CA SER A 185 -6.56 -15.00 21.56
C SER A 185 -5.05 -14.94 21.86
N LYS A 186 -4.25 -14.37 20.95
CA LYS A 186 -2.80 -14.21 21.14
C LYS A 186 -2.41 -13.06 22.07
N ARG A 187 -3.25 -12.03 22.21
CA ARG A 187 -2.88 -10.77 22.87
C ARG A 187 -3.54 -10.54 24.23
N HIS A 188 -4.73 -11.06 24.48
CA HIS A 188 -5.53 -10.69 25.67
C HIS A 188 -4.90 -11.10 27.01
N LEU A 189 -4.05 -12.14 27.03
CA LEU A 189 -3.32 -12.62 28.21
C LEU A 189 -1.93 -11.99 28.35
N LEU A 190 -1.52 -11.09 27.45
CA LEU A 190 -0.23 -10.41 27.58
C LEU A 190 -0.23 -9.45 28.78
N PRO A 191 0.95 -9.15 29.36
CA PRO A 191 1.10 -8.10 30.35
C PRO A 191 0.52 -6.76 29.84
N PRO A 192 -0.02 -5.89 30.72
CA PRO A 192 -0.69 -4.66 30.30
C PRO A 192 0.12 -3.81 29.32
N GLU A 193 1.42 -3.62 29.57
CA GLU A 193 2.29 -2.79 28.73
C GLU A 193 2.41 -3.30 27.28
N GLU A 194 2.48 -4.62 27.09
CA GLU A 194 2.54 -5.23 25.76
C GLU A 194 1.15 -5.33 25.13
N ARG A 195 0.14 -5.68 25.93
CA ARG A 195 -1.24 -5.80 25.49
C ARG A 195 -1.76 -4.49 24.91
N ASP A 196 -1.45 -3.39 25.59
CA ASP A 196 -1.88 -2.04 25.21
C ASP A 196 -1.23 -1.57 23.91
N TYR A 197 -0.20 -2.24 23.39
CA TYR A 197 0.32 -1.96 22.04
C TYR A 197 -0.59 -2.52 20.94
N PHE A 198 -1.19 -3.69 21.16
CA PHE A 198 -1.98 -4.41 20.16
C PHE A 198 -3.49 -4.21 20.28
N LEU A 199 -3.99 -4.11 21.50
CA LEU A 199 -5.43 -4.01 21.78
C LEU A 199 -5.78 -2.59 22.25
N PRO A 200 -6.98 -2.09 21.89
CA PRO A 200 -7.50 -0.88 22.48
C PRO A 200 -7.94 -1.12 23.92
N ASN A 201 -7.82 -0.08 24.75
CA ASN A 201 -8.32 -0.08 26.11
C ASN A 201 -9.85 0.03 26.14
N GLN A 202 -10.45 -0.41 27.25
CA GLN A 202 -11.91 -0.47 27.41
C GLN A 202 -12.62 0.89 27.26
N SER A 203 -11.92 2.00 27.47
CA SER A 203 -12.46 3.35 27.28
C SER A 203 -12.36 3.89 25.84
N GLN A 204 -11.72 3.15 24.93
CA GLN A 204 -11.44 3.62 23.57
C GLN A 204 -12.37 3.00 22.52
N LEU A 205 -13.04 1.89 22.85
CA LEU A 205 -14.07 1.28 22.03
C LEU A 205 -15.43 1.44 22.71
N ASP A 206 -16.48 1.49 21.91
CA ASP A 206 -17.88 1.55 22.37
C ASP A 206 -18.33 0.19 22.91
N MET A 207 -17.64 -0.88 22.53
CA MET A 207 -17.87 -2.24 23.02
C MET A 207 -16.56 -3.00 23.26
N LEU A 208 -16.62 -4.05 24.08
CA LEU A 208 -15.47 -4.90 24.35
C LEU A 208 -15.02 -5.66 23.10
N CYS A 209 -13.71 -5.94 22.98
CA CYS A 209 -13.16 -6.68 21.84
C CYS A 209 -13.87 -8.02 21.56
N PRO A 210 -14.21 -8.86 22.57
CA PRO A 210 -15.00 -10.08 22.32
C PRO A 210 -16.38 -9.80 21.72
N SER A 211 -17.08 -8.79 22.22
CA SER A 211 -18.39 -8.38 21.71
C SER A 211 -18.31 -7.84 20.28
N LEU A 212 -17.26 -7.08 19.96
CA LEU A 212 -17.00 -6.60 18.60
C LEU A 212 -16.77 -7.76 17.62
N ILE A 213 -16.00 -8.77 18.03
CA ILE A 213 -15.77 -9.99 17.23
C ILE A 213 -17.10 -10.69 16.91
N GLU A 214 -17.93 -10.90 17.93
CA GLU A 214 -19.21 -11.58 17.81
C GLU A 214 -20.15 -10.81 16.87
N ARG A 215 -20.35 -9.52 17.13
CA ARG A 215 -21.22 -8.65 16.33
C ARG A 215 -20.78 -8.53 14.87
N LEU A 216 -19.48 -8.36 14.62
CA LEU A 216 -18.95 -8.30 13.25
C LEU A 216 -19.23 -9.61 12.50
N SER A 217 -19.08 -10.76 13.18
CA SER A 217 -19.37 -12.07 12.59
C SER A 217 -20.87 -12.26 12.30
N GLU A 218 -21.76 -11.82 13.19
CA GLU A 218 -23.21 -11.83 12.98
C GLU A 218 -23.63 -11.01 11.74
N VAL A 219 -23.10 -9.80 11.62
CA VAL A 219 -23.40 -8.88 10.50
C VAL A 219 -22.92 -9.47 9.18
N VAL A 220 -21.68 -9.98 9.13
CA VAL A 220 -21.13 -10.64 7.93
C VAL A 220 -22.01 -11.83 7.51
N ASN A 221 -22.38 -12.70 8.44
CA ASN A 221 -23.25 -13.86 8.16
C ASN A 221 -24.64 -13.42 7.66
N SER A 222 -25.19 -12.35 8.24
CA SER A 222 -26.48 -11.78 7.82
C SER A 222 -26.43 -11.28 6.37
N ILE A 223 -25.36 -10.58 5.99
CA ILE A 223 -25.13 -10.10 4.60
C ILE A 223 -25.01 -11.29 3.64
N SER A 224 -24.21 -12.31 3.96
CA SER A 224 -24.05 -13.50 3.12
C SER A 224 -25.38 -14.24 2.92
N SER A 225 -26.21 -14.33 3.96
CA SER A 225 -27.53 -14.99 3.88
C SER A 225 -28.58 -14.24 3.05
N ARG A 226 -28.47 -12.90 2.97
CA ARG A 226 -29.32 -12.08 2.08
C ARG A 226 -28.90 -12.23 0.62
N SER A 227 -27.60 -12.32 0.36
CA SER A 227 -27.06 -12.53 -0.98
C SER A 227 -27.51 -13.86 -1.59
N THR A 228 -27.56 -14.94 -0.80
CA THR A 228 -28.03 -16.26 -1.28
C THR A 228 -29.54 -16.32 -1.53
N LYS A 229 -30.34 -15.52 -0.83
CA LYS A 229 -31.80 -15.38 -1.07
C LYS A 229 -32.13 -14.52 -2.30
N ASN A 230 -31.25 -13.59 -2.67
CA ASN A 230 -31.40 -12.69 -3.82
C ASN A 230 -30.59 -13.13 -5.05
N SER A 231 -30.31 -14.43 -5.19
CA SER A 231 -29.45 -15.02 -6.24
C SER A 231 -29.91 -14.81 -7.69
N GLY A 232 -30.98 -14.04 -7.93
CA GLY A 232 -31.34 -13.52 -9.25
C GLY A 232 -30.70 -12.17 -9.64
N PHE A 233 -30.08 -11.42 -8.72
CA PHE A 233 -29.70 -10.02 -8.96
C PHE A 233 -28.20 -9.69 -8.88
N LEU A 234 -27.36 -10.58 -8.33
CA LEU A 234 -25.90 -10.35 -8.18
C LEU A 234 -25.04 -11.11 -9.20
N ALA A 235 -25.64 -11.78 -10.19
CA ALA A 235 -24.93 -12.54 -11.22
C ALA A 235 -24.17 -11.67 -12.26
N ASN A 236 -24.32 -10.34 -12.22
CA ASN A 236 -23.76 -9.44 -13.25
C ASN A 236 -22.46 -8.72 -12.88
N TYR A 237 -21.85 -9.00 -11.73
CA TYR A 237 -20.49 -8.53 -11.44
C TYR A 237 -19.53 -9.70 -11.46
N SER A 238 -19.21 -10.16 -12.67
CA SER A 238 -18.08 -11.05 -12.87
C SER A 238 -16.80 -10.38 -12.37
N LYS A 239 -16.08 -11.07 -11.47
CA LYS A 239 -14.72 -10.71 -11.01
C LYS A 239 -13.71 -10.56 -12.17
N SER A 240 -14.06 -10.92 -13.40
CA SER A 240 -13.25 -10.68 -14.60
C SER A 240 -13.50 -9.34 -15.31
N GLU A 241 -14.62 -8.64 -15.08
CA GLU A 241 -14.96 -7.45 -15.87
C GLU A 241 -14.32 -6.14 -15.40
N ILE A 242 -13.94 -6.04 -14.12
CA ILE A 242 -13.28 -4.82 -13.60
C ILE A 242 -11.82 -4.75 -14.05
N PHE A 243 -11.17 -5.90 -14.34
CA PHE A 243 -9.81 -5.96 -14.86
C PHE A 243 -9.72 -6.16 -16.38
N SER A 244 -10.79 -6.55 -17.09
CA SER A 244 -10.76 -6.75 -18.55
C SER A 244 -11.20 -5.53 -19.37
N LYS A 245 -11.98 -4.60 -18.81
CA LYS A 245 -12.48 -3.43 -19.56
C LYS A 245 -11.41 -2.40 -19.92
N HIS A 246 -10.20 -2.51 -19.38
CA HIS A 246 -9.03 -1.70 -19.79
C HIS A 246 -8.13 -2.35 -20.85
N SER A 247 -8.37 -3.60 -21.30
CA SER A 247 -7.48 -4.26 -22.27
C SER A 247 -7.91 -4.14 -23.74
N ASN A 248 -9.06 -3.50 -24.05
CA ASN A 248 -9.63 -3.49 -25.40
C ASN A 248 -9.85 -2.09 -25.99
N TYR A 249 -9.06 -1.09 -25.59
CA TYR A 249 -8.99 0.18 -26.30
C TYR A 249 -7.66 0.28 -27.05
N ARG A 250 -7.71 0.11 -28.38
CA ARG A 250 -6.66 0.60 -29.28
C ARG A 250 -6.70 2.13 -29.22
N SER A 251 -5.90 2.73 -28.33
CA SER A 251 -5.59 4.15 -28.40
C SER A 251 -4.50 4.35 -29.45
N ASN A 252 -4.78 5.18 -30.45
CA ASN A 252 -3.79 5.73 -31.37
C ASN A 252 -2.95 6.81 -30.65
N GLY A 253 -2.33 6.45 -29.53
CA GLY A 253 -1.36 7.27 -28.82
C GLY A 253 0.04 6.76 -29.13
N ARG A 254 0.95 7.65 -29.51
CA ARG A 254 2.37 7.32 -29.73
C ARG A 254 2.95 6.66 -28.47
N ALA A 255 3.22 5.36 -28.55
CA ALA A 255 3.99 4.64 -27.56
C ALA A 255 5.38 5.27 -27.43
N ILE A 256 5.76 5.66 -26.21
CA ILE A 256 7.15 5.97 -25.88
C ILE A 256 7.83 4.61 -25.64
N GLU A 257 8.72 4.28 -26.58
CA GLU A 257 9.62 3.13 -26.71
C GLU A 257 9.50 2.01 -25.67
N SER A 258 8.95 0.87 -26.11
CA SER A 258 9.22 -0.43 -25.50
C SER A 258 10.70 -0.76 -25.70
N CYS A 259 11.45 -0.90 -24.61
CA CYS A 259 12.85 -1.30 -24.69
C CYS A 259 12.94 -2.76 -25.17
N SER A 260 13.36 -2.97 -26.42
CA SER A 260 13.47 -4.28 -27.06
C SER A 260 14.78 -4.99 -26.69
N ASN A 261 14.68 -6.27 -26.32
CA ASN A 261 15.66 -7.35 -26.57
C ASN A 261 17.16 -7.10 -26.31
N SER A 262 17.53 -6.45 -25.21
CA SER A 262 18.92 -6.52 -24.71
C SER A 262 18.95 -6.85 -23.22
N LYS A 263 19.95 -7.63 -22.80
CA LYS A 263 20.16 -8.07 -21.41
C LYS A 263 20.02 -6.86 -20.47
N SER A 264 19.19 -6.99 -19.43
CA SER A 264 18.80 -5.92 -18.50
C SER A 264 20.00 -5.18 -17.89
N ILE A 265 21.10 -5.91 -17.65
CA ILE A 265 22.37 -5.37 -17.15
C ILE A 265 23.09 -4.49 -18.20
N GLU A 266 23.02 -4.80 -19.50
CA GLU A 266 23.63 -3.96 -20.54
C GLU A 266 22.87 -2.66 -20.74
N CYS A 267 21.54 -2.65 -20.56
CA CYS A 267 20.73 -1.43 -20.64
C CYS A 267 21.02 -0.50 -19.44
N LEU A 268 21.09 -1.04 -18.22
CA LEU A 268 21.52 -0.31 -17.02
C LEU A 268 22.98 0.17 -17.14
N ASN A 269 23.90 -0.66 -17.61
CA ASN A 269 25.31 -0.29 -17.74
C ASN A 269 25.56 0.74 -18.85
N ARG A 270 24.76 0.73 -19.91
CA ARG A 270 24.86 1.69 -21.02
C ARG A 270 24.34 3.08 -20.62
N GLU A 271 23.39 3.18 -19.70
CA GLU A 271 22.97 4.46 -19.09
C GLU A 271 23.90 4.94 -17.96
N LEU A 272 24.57 4.02 -17.25
CA LEU A 272 25.44 4.33 -16.11
C LEU A 272 26.86 4.78 -16.47
N GLY A 273 27.30 4.63 -17.72
CA GLY A 273 28.33 5.47 -18.32
C GLY A 273 29.67 5.63 -17.58
N LYS A 274 30.16 4.59 -16.89
CA LYS A 274 31.56 4.32 -16.50
C LYS A 274 31.63 3.04 -15.68
N GLU A 275 32.67 2.23 -15.89
CA GLU A 275 33.00 1.08 -15.03
C GLU A 275 33.18 1.56 -13.58
N THR A 276 32.11 1.48 -12.77
CA THR A 276 32.20 1.75 -11.34
C THR A 276 32.60 0.46 -10.64
N ASN A 277 33.87 0.40 -10.21
CA ASN A 277 34.29 -0.53 -9.17
C ASN A 277 33.43 -0.27 -7.93
N TRP A 278 32.57 -1.21 -7.59
CA TRP A 278 31.73 -1.16 -6.39
C TRP A 278 32.61 -1.33 -5.15
N GLU A 279 33.09 -0.23 -4.57
CA GLU A 279 33.61 -0.26 -3.21
C GLU A 279 32.44 -0.34 -2.23
N LEU A 280 32.33 -1.50 -1.57
CA LEU A 280 31.36 -1.76 -0.52
C LEU A 280 31.70 -0.91 0.72
N LYS A 281 31.24 0.35 0.77
CA LYS A 281 31.33 1.16 1.98
C LYS A 281 30.18 0.79 2.94
N ASP A 282 30.60 0.36 4.12
CA ASP A 282 29.84 0.06 5.33
C ASP A 282 28.86 -1.13 5.33
N ARG A 283 29.18 -2.10 6.20
CA ARG A 283 28.44 -3.35 6.45
C ARG A 283 27.13 -3.18 7.25
N HIS A 284 26.47 -2.01 7.19
CA HIS A 284 25.28 -1.79 7.99
C HIS A 284 24.12 -1.15 7.22
N ILE A 285 23.02 -1.91 7.19
CA ILE A 285 21.63 -1.55 6.90
C ILE A 285 21.29 -1.43 5.40
N GLY A 286 21.08 -2.59 4.78
CA GLY A 286 20.26 -2.73 3.57
C GLY A 286 18.93 -3.41 3.91
N GLY A 287 17.83 -2.75 3.54
CA GLY A 287 16.44 -3.15 3.81
C GLY A 287 15.80 -2.26 4.87
N LEU A 288 14.99 -1.28 4.44
CA LEU A 288 14.15 -0.39 5.27
C LEU A 288 14.90 0.75 6.02
N GLY A 289 16.16 1.02 5.68
CA GLY A 289 17.02 2.04 6.33
C GLY A 289 16.61 3.52 6.20
N TRP A 290 15.45 3.82 5.61
CA TRP A 290 14.96 5.20 5.40
C TRP A 290 14.10 5.72 6.57
N ILE A 291 13.74 4.87 7.54
CA ILE A 291 12.93 5.30 8.70
C ILE A 291 13.85 5.90 9.76
N PRO A 292 13.69 7.18 10.14
CA PRO A 292 14.45 7.78 11.23
C PRO A 292 14.21 7.04 12.55
N ASN A 293 15.25 6.94 13.38
CA ASN A 293 15.20 6.29 14.67
C ASN A 293 14.24 7.04 15.62
N ARG A 294 13.04 6.50 15.88
CA ARG A 294 11.98 7.17 16.67
C ARG A 294 12.13 7.09 18.19
N GLN A 295 13.30 6.71 18.71
CA GLN A 295 13.50 6.57 20.15
C GLN A 295 13.57 7.90 20.93
N THR A 296 13.45 9.07 20.28
CA THR A 296 13.60 10.38 20.93
C THR A 296 12.35 11.26 21.01
N TYR A 297 11.17 10.82 20.57
CA TYR A 297 9.94 11.66 20.58
C TYR A 297 8.84 11.21 21.55
N PHE A 298 9.21 10.64 22.70
CA PHE A 298 8.32 10.54 23.85
C PHE A 298 8.72 11.58 24.90
N LYS A 299 8.39 12.85 24.65
CA LYS A 299 8.18 13.87 25.71
C LYS A 299 7.51 15.10 25.10
N ASN A 300 6.35 15.42 25.68
CA ASN A 300 5.64 16.70 25.63
C ASN A 300 4.80 17.00 24.37
N LEU A 301 3.58 16.44 24.34
CA LEU A 301 2.43 17.12 23.73
C LEU A 301 1.22 16.98 24.68
N ARG A 302 1.13 17.90 25.63
CA ARG A 302 -0.14 18.35 26.21
C ARG A 302 -0.21 19.84 25.91
N GLU A 303 -1.21 20.27 25.14
CA GLU A 303 -1.87 21.59 25.23
C GLU A 303 -3.18 21.56 24.41
N PRO A 304 -4.16 22.44 24.71
CA PRO A 304 -5.58 22.07 24.72
C PRO A 304 -6.38 22.41 23.45
N LYS A 305 -7.53 21.74 23.33
CA LYS A 305 -8.57 21.91 22.31
C LYS A 305 -9.06 23.36 22.22
N ARG A 306 -9.05 23.94 21.01
CA ARG A 306 -9.90 25.08 20.62
C ARG A 306 -11.05 24.60 19.74
N SER A 307 -12.26 25.01 20.08
CA SER A 307 -13.49 24.72 19.34
C SER A 307 -13.55 25.55 18.05
N ILE A 308 -13.85 24.92 16.93
CA ILE A 308 -14.24 25.62 15.69
C ILE A 308 -15.68 25.21 15.38
N LYS A 309 -16.58 26.20 15.35
CA LYS A 309 -17.95 26.07 14.88
C LYS A 309 -17.95 25.93 13.36
N GLY A 310 -18.77 25.02 12.85
CA GLY A 310 -18.87 24.70 11.43
C GLY A 310 -19.48 25.82 10.59
N ASN A 311 -19.23 25.73 9.28
CA ASN A 311 -20.08 26.32 8.27
C ASN A 311 -20.12 25.37 7.07
N GLU A 312 -21.33 24.96 6.70
CA GLU A 312 -21.67 24.10 5.57
C GLU A 312 -21.50 24.90 4.27
N ASN A 313 -20.60 24.44 3.38
CA ASN A 313 -20.59 24.63 1.93
C ASN A 313 -19.24 24.13 1.36
N GLU A 314 -19.00 22.81 1.39
CA GLU A 314 -17.77 22.21 0.85
C GLU A 314 -17.85 22.08 -0.68
N LYS A 315 -17.34 23.11 -1.38
CA LYS A 315 -16.67 22.88 -2.66
C LYS A 315 -15.29 22.31 -2.34
N HIS A 316 -14.88 21.26 -3.07
CA HIS A 316 -13.58 20.58 -2.90
C HIS A 316 -12.42 21.57 -2.69
N VAL A 317 -11.94 21.64 -1.45
CA VAL A 317 -10.82 22.52 -1.05
C VAL A 317 -9.52 21.79 -1.37
N ILE A 318 -8.94 22.13 -2.54
CA ILE A 318 -7.49 22.13 -2.69
C ILE A 318 -6.99 23.19 -1.70
N THR A 319 -5.91 22.93 -0.98
CA THR A 319 -5.46 23.73 0.16
C THR A 319 -5.25 25.21 -0.23
N ASP A 320 -6.26 26.06 -0.01
CA ASP A 320 -6.21 27.52 -0.24
C ASP A 320 -5.50 28.28 0.90
N ASP A 321 -4.63 27.58 1.64
CA ASP A 321 -3.85 28.20 2.71
C ASP A 321 -2.73 29.03 2.08
N ALA A 322 -2.95 30.35 2.05
CA ALA A 322 -2.05 31.32 1.42
C ALA A 322 -0.62 31.25 2.00
N ASP A 323 -0.48 30.94 3.30
CA ASP A 323 0.83 30.85 3.93
C ASP A 323 1.61 29.61 3.42
N ILE A 324 0.90 28.51 3.14
CA ILE A 324 1.50 27.29 2.56
C ILE A 324 1.87 27.51 1.10
N LEU A 325 1.01 28.17 0.33
CA LEU A 325 1.26 28.46 -1.09
C LEU A 325 2.39 29.50 -1.27
N GLU A 326 2.48 30.49 -0.39
CA GLU A 326 3.59 31.46 -0.37
C GLU A 326 4.92 30.78 -0.01
N ALA A 327 4.91 29.87 0.97
CA ALA A 327 6.09 29.11 1.36
C ALA A 327 6.52 28.09 0.29
N LEU A 328 5.58 27.55 -0.48
CA LEU A 328 5.80 26.52 -1.49
C LEU A 328 5.08 26.87 -2.81
N PRO A 329 5.54 27.87 -3.58
CA PRO A 329 4.86 28.31 -4.81
C PRO A 329 4.83 27.23 -5.91
N GLY A 330 5.62 26.18 -5.78
CA GLY A 330 5.55 25.00 -6.65
C GLY A 330 4.28 24.15 -6.46
N LEU A 331 3.60 24.27 -5.32
CA LEU A 331 2.38 23.50 -5.02
C LEU A 331 1.19 23.93 -5.89
N GLU A 332 1.11 25.21 -6.28
CA GLU A 332 0.08 25.72 -7.20
C GLU A 332 0.10 25.02 -8.56
N LYS A 333 1.26 24.48 -8.95
CA LYS A 333 1.46 23.79 -10.22
C LYS A 333 1.49 22.26 -10.04
N SER A 334 1.17 21.78 -8.83
CA SER A 334 1.15 20.36 -8.51
C SER A 334 0.11 19.63 -9.35
N ARG A 335 0.47 18.46 -9.87
CA ARG A 335 -0.42 17.62 -10.68
C ARG A 335 -0.37 16.18 -10.22
N LEU A 336 -1.52 15.55 -10.08
CA LEU A 336 -1.58 14.12 -9.85
C LEU A 336 -1.34 13.38 -11.18
N ILE A 337 -0.36 12.48 -11.18
CA ILE A 337 -0.11 11.60 -12.33
C ILE A 337 -1.36 10.74 -12.54
N GLY A 338 -1.96 10.87 -13.71
CA GLY A 338 -3.21 10.18 -14.06
C GLY A 338 -4.43 11.10 -14.18
N ASP A 339 -4.35 12.37 -13.74
CA ASP A 339 -5.45 13.34 -13.90
C ASP A 339 -5.83 13.59 -15.36
N HIS A 340 -4.90 13.33 -16.29
CA HIS A 340 -5.13 13.43 -17.74
C HIS A 340 -5.91 12.24 -18.33
N CYS A 341 -6.19 11.19 -17.55
CA CYS A 341 -6.90 10.01 -18.02
C CYS A 341 -8.43 10.07 -17.80
N MET A 342 -8.96 11.24 -17.45
CA MET A 342 -10.40 11.44 -17.29
C MET A 342 -11.05 11.75 -18.64
N TYR A 343 -11.75 10.76 -19.19
CA TYR A 343 -12.75 10.79 -20.28
C TYR A 343 -12.43 11.68 -21.50
N GLU A 344 -11.89 11.05 -22.56
CA GLU A 344 -12.26 11.35 -23.95
C GLU A 344 -13.06 10.18 -24.53
#